data_AF-W1X4V9-F1
#
_entry.id   AF-W1X4V9-F1
#
_cell.length_a   1.000
_cell.length_b   1.000
_cell.length_c   1.000
_cell.angle_alpha   90.00
_cell.angle_beta   90.00
_cell.angle_gamma   90.00
#
_symmetry.space_group_name_H-M   'P 1'
#
loop_
_entity.id
_entity.type
_entity.pdbx_description
1 polymer ?
#
loop_
_entity_poly.entity_id
_entity_poly.type
_entity_poly.pdbx_seq_one_letter_code
_entity_poly.pdbx_strand_id
1 'polypeptide(L)'
;DLREKELDYDEVNKIVENSSEAQEFVDRLEYELGVIKQMGYIDYFLIVWDFIKFSYDNGIPTGPGRGSAAGSIVAYTLGITK
;
A
#
# COMPACT_ATOMS: atom_id res chain seq x y z
N ASP A 1 11.45 -3.48 -7.91
CA ASP A 1 10.05 -3.08 -7.67
C ASP A 1 9.27 -4.33 -7.27
N LEU A 2 8.41 -4.25 -6.26
CA LEU A 2 7.57 -5.38 -5.81
C LEU A 2 6.22 -5.43 -6.57
N ARG A 3 5.84 -4.37 -7.30
CA ARG A 3 4.54 -4.24 -7.96
C ARG A 3 4.26 -5.25 -9.07
N GLU A 4 5.32 -5.83 -9.65
CA GLU A 4 5.21 -6.83 -10.73
C GLU A 4 5.53 -8.24 -10.27
N LYS A 5 5.76 -8.44 -8.96
CA LYS A 5 5.96 -9.78 -8.42
C LYS A 5 4.61 -10.40 -8.08
N GLU A 6 4.47 -11.69 -8.35
CA GLU A 6 3.35 -12.45 -7.80
C GLU A 6 3.43 -12.43 -6.27
N LEU A 7 2.26 -12.29 -5.65
CA LEU A 7 2.13 -12.33 -4.19
C LEU A 7 2.19 -13.78 -3.72
N ASP A 8 3.21 -14.11 -2.94
CA ASP A 8 3.30 -15.39 -2.23
C ASP A 8 2.83 -15.20 -0.78
N TYR A 9 1.55 -15.55 -0.55
CA TYR A 9 0.95 -15.47 0.77
C TYR A 9 1.58 -16.46 1.76
N ASP A 10 2.06 -17.61 1.30
CA ASP A 10 2.68 -18.60 2.18
C ASP A 10 4.04 -18.12 2.68
N GLU A 11 4.81 -17.44 1.82
CA GLU A 11 6.05 -16.79 2.23
C GLU A 11 5.79 -15.66 3.23
N VAL A 12 4.83 -14.79 2.95
CA VAL A 12 4.45 -13.70 3.87
C VAL A 12 4.01 -14.24 5.23
N ASN A 13 3.15 -15.26 5.26
CA ASN A 13 2.70 -15.88 6.51
C ASN A 13 3.86 -16.48 7.30
N LYS A 14 4.81 -17.15 6.65
CA LYS A 14 6.02 -17.66 7.32
C LYS A 14 6.87 -16.53 7.90
N ILE A 15 7.00 -15.39 7.22
CA ILE A 15 7.73 -14.24 7.75
C ILE A 15 7.03 -13.70 9.01
N VAL A 16 5.71 -13.56 8.94
CA VAL A 16 4.88 -13.06 10.04
C VAL A 16 4.95 -13.97 11.27
N GLU A 17 4.86 -15.30 11.09
CA GLU A 17 4.99 -16.28 12.18
C GLU A 17 6.33 -16.18 12.94
N ASN A 18 7.39 -15.74 12.26
CA ASN A 18 8.75 -15.70 12.80
C ASN A 18 9.24 -14.28 13.15
N SER A 19 8.43 -13.24 12.99
CA SER A 19 8.79 -11.85 13.27
C SER A 19 7.63 -11.05 13.85
N SER A 20 7.79 -10.59 15.09
CA SER A 20 6.83 -9.68 15.74
C SER A 20 6.70 -8.36 15.00
N GLU A 21 7.79 -7.85 14.42
CA GLU A 21 7.77 -6.60 13.64
C GLU A 21 6.96 -6.77 12.35
N ALA A 22 7.08 -7.92 11.67
CA ALA A 22 6.25 -8.23 10.51
C ALA A 22 4.76 -8.32 10.87
N GLN A 23 4.44 -8.93 12.01
CA GLN A 23 3.07 -8.97 12.53
C GLN A 23 2.51 -7.56 12.75
N GLU A 24 3.27 -6.64 13.36
CA GLU A 24 2.83 -5.25 13.56
C GLU A 24 2.48 -4.54 12.25
N PHE A 25 3.25 -4.77 11.18
CA PHE A 25 2.96 -4.20 9.86
C PHE A 25 1.69 -4.79 9.23
N VAL A 26 1.47 -6.10 9.35
CA VAL A 26 0.26 -6.76 8.84
C VAL A 26 -0.97 -6.29 9.61
N ASP A 27 -0.90 -6.25 10.95
CA ASP A 27 -2.01 -5.78 11.79
C ASP A 27 -2.40 -4.34 11.44
N ARG A 28 -1.40 -3.47 11.23
CA ARG A 28 -1.65 -2.09 10.78
C ARG A 28 -2.28 -2.03 9.40
N LEU A 29 -1.81 -2.85 8.46
CA LEU A 29 -2.35 -2.91 7.11
C LEU A 29 -3.82 -3.36 7.13
N GLU A 30 -4.15 -4.42 7.87
CA GLU A 30 -5.51 -4.91 8.03
C GLU A 30 -6.44 -3.87 8.69
N TYR A 31 -5.95 -3.20 9.73
CA TYR A 31 -6.67 -2.12 10.38
C TYR A 31 -6.99 -0.98 9.41
N GLU A 32 -5.99 -0.46 8.68
CA GLU A 32 -6.18 0.63 7.72
C GLU A 32 -7.13 0.22 6.59
N LEU A 33 -6.98 -1.00 6.04
CA LEU A 33 -7.89 -1.54 5.01
C LEU A 33 -9.33 -1.65 5.53
N GLY A 34 -9.51 -2.09 6.77
CA GLY A 34 -10.82 -2.15 7.44
C GLY A 34 -11.48 -0.79 7.52
N VAL A 35 -10.74 0.22 7.98
CA VAL A 35 -11.24 1.61 8.06
C VAL A 35 -11.57 2.17 6.68
N ILE A 36 -10.70 2.00 5.68
CA ILE A 36 -10.94 2.47 4.30
C ILE A 36 -12.22 1.85 3.72
N LYS A 37 -12.41 0.55 3.94
CA LYS A 37 -13.61 -0.18 3.50
C LYS A 37 -14.86 0.32 4.22
N GLN A 38 -14.81 0.48 5.53
CA GLN A 38 -15.95 0.96 6.33
C GLN A 38 -16.37 2.37 5.92
N MET A 39 -15.40 3.24 5.62
CA MET A 39 -15.65 4.63 5.21
C MET A 39 -16.05 4.76 3.73
N GLY A 40 -15.95 3.69 2.93
CA GLY A 40 -16.28 3.72 1.51
C GLY A 40 -15.23 4.41 0.63
N TYR A 41 -13.96 4.43 1.04
CA TYR A 41 -12.88 5.12 0.31
C TYR A 41 -12.05 4.23 -0.61
N ILE A 42 -12.49 3.00 -0.87
CA ILE A 42 -11.78 2.06 -1.75
C ILE A 42 -11.56 2.70 -3.13
N ASP A 43 -12.62 3.22 -3.76
CA ASP A 43 -12.54 3.80 -5.11
C ASP A 43 -11.60 5.01 -5.15
N TYR A 44 -11.58 5.83 -4.10
CA TYR A 44 -10.67 6.98 -4.01
C TYR A 44 -9.20 6.54 -4.03
N PHE A 45 -8.84 5.53 -3.23
CA PHE A 45 -7.48 4.99 -3.21
C PHE A 45 -7.08 4.40 -4.57
N LEU A 46 -8.00 3.67 -5.21
CA LEU A 46 -7.75 3.06 -6.52
C LEU A 46 -7.59 4.11 -7.65
N ILE A 47 -8.40 5.16 -7.64
CA ILE A 47 -8.26 6.26 -8.61
C ILE A 47 -6.91 6.97 -8.45
N VAL A 48 -6.50 7.27 -7.22
CA VAL A 48 -5.20 7.92 -6.96
C VAL A 48 -4.05 7.00 -7.37
N TRP A 49 -4.13 5.72 -7.04
CA TRP A 49 -3.17 4.71 -7.49
C TRP A 49 -3.02 4.71 -9.01
N ASP A 50 -4.13 4.71 -9.76
CA ASP A 50 -4.13 4.68 -11.23
C ASP A 50 -3.42 5.91 -11.83
N PHE A 51 -3.70 7.11 -11.31
CA PHE A 51 -2.99 8.33 -11.72
C PHE A 51 -1.48 8.27 -11.48
N ILE A 52 -1.08 7.74 -10.33
CA ILE A 52 0.33 7.61 -9.95
C ILE A 52 1.02 6.56 -10.82
N LYS A 53 0.37 5.41 -11.05
CA LYS A 53 0.86 4.36 -11.94
C LYS A 53 1.04 4.87 -13.36
N PHE A 54 0.02 5.55 -13.93
CA PHE A 54 0.13 6.16 -15.25
C PHE A 54 1.32 7.11 -15.35
N SER A 55 1.54 7.94 -14.32
CA SER A 55 2.66 8.88 -14.29
C SER A 55 4.00 8.14 -14.34
N TYR A 56 4.17 7.07 -13.56
CA TYR A 56 5.39 6.24 -13.61
C TYR A 56 5.59 5.58 -14.98
N ASP A 57 4.55 4.95 -15.52
CA ASP A 57 4.62 4.21 -16.78
C ASP A 57 4.96 5.14 -17.98
N ASN A 58 4.64 6.44 -17.86
CA ASN A 58 4.92 7.46 -18.88
C ASN A 58 6.12 8.36 -18.55
N GLY A 59 6.90 8.04 -17.51
CA GLY A 59 8.09 8.82 -17.14
C GLY A 59 7.78 10.24 -16.62
N ILE A 60 6.56 10.48 -16.14
CA ILE A 60 6.12 11.74 -15.56
C ILE A 60 6.53 11.76 -14.07
N PRO A 61 7.37 12.72 -13.62
CA PRO A 61 7.81 12.76 -12.24
C PRO A 61 6.67 13.03 -11.26
N THR A 62 6.60 12.24 -10.19
CA THR A 62 5.72 12.49 -9.04
C THR A 62 6.57 12.75 -7.80
N GLY A 63 6.08 13.60 -6.89
CA GLY A 63 6.70 13.78 -5.57
C GLY A 63 6.62 12.51 -4.70
N PRO A 64 7.26 12.49 -3.52
CA PRO A 64 7.27 11.33 -2.62
C PRO A 64 5.93 11.02 -1.93
N GLY A 65 4.89 11.83 -2.17
CA GLY A 65 3.67 11.85 -1.38
C GLY A 65 3.57 13.13 -0.56
N ARG A 66 2.36 13.50 -0.12
CA ARG A 66 2.12 14.73 0.65
C ARG A 66 0.92 14.58 1.57
N GLY A 67 0.87 15.41 2.62
CA GLY A 67 -0.23 15.44 3.58
C GLY A 67 -0.30 14.18 4.45
N SER A 68 -1.47 13.94 5.04
CA SER A 68 -1.70 12.81 5.96
C SER A 68 -1.55 11.43 5.29
N ALA A 69 -1.66 11.34 3.96
CA ALA A 69 -1.51 10.09 3.22
C ALA A 69 -0.13 9.44 3.39
N ALA A 70 0.92 10.23 3.66
CA ALA A 70 2.27 9.70 3.94
C ALA A 70 2.33 8.83 5.21
N GLY A 71 1.33 8.95 6.09
CA GLY A 71 1.20 8.12 7.29
C GLY A 71 0.41 6.82 7.08
N SER A 72 -0.03 6.50 5.85
CA SER A 72 -0.79 5.27 5.58
C SER A 72 0.11 4.19 4.99
N ILE A 73 0.12 3.01 5.62
CA ILE A 73 0.81 1.85 5.05
C ILE A 73 0.12 1.35 3.79
N VAL A 74 -1.21 1.51 3.68
CA VAL A 74 -1.96 1.19 2.43
C VAL A 74 -1.52 2.09 1.27
N ALA A 75 -1.35 3.40 1.51
CA ALA A 75 -0.87 4.30 0.47
C ALA A 75 0.57 3.96 0.03
N TYR A 76 1.41 3.53 0.98
CA TYR A 76 2.77 3.07 0.70
C TYR A 76 2.80 1.78 -0.11
N THR A 77 2.01 0.75 0.25
CA THR A 77 1.98 -0.53 -0.47
C THR A 77 1.44 -0.39 -1.89
N LEU A 78 0.50 0.53 -2.11
CA LEU A 78 0.03 0.91 -3.45
C LEU A 78 1.05 1.74 -4.24
N GLY A 79 2.11 2.26 -3.61
CA GLY A 79 3.09 3.14 -4.25
C GLY A 79 2.56 4.56 -4.53
N ILE A 80 1.46 4.95 -3.87
CA ILE A 80 0.95 6.33 -3.86
C ILE A 80 1.92 7.26 -3.13
N THR A 81 2.59 6.74 -2.09
CA THR A 81 3.64 7.41 -1.33
C THR A 81 4.93 6.59 -1.35
N LYS A 82 6.06 7.17 -0.90
CA LYS A 82 7.41 6.58 -0.93
C LYS A 82 8.08 6.51 0.43
#